data_AF-A0A2N1NUQ8-F1
#
_entry.id   AF-A0A2N1NUQ8-F1
#
_cell.length_a   1.000
_cell.length_b   1.000
_cell.length_c   1.000
_cell.angle_alpha   90.00
_cell.angle_beta   90.00
_cell.angle_gamma   90.00
#
_symmetry.space_group_name_H-M   'P 1'
#
loop_
_entity.id
_entity.type
_entity.pdbx_description
1 polymer ?
#
loop_
_entity_poly.entity_id
_entity_poly.type
_entity_poly.pdbx_seq_one_letter_code
_entity_poly.pdbx_strand_id
1 'polypeptide(L)'
;PSFRCLCDGRDSGNQQTASAAINNTYKQIFNNKTEYSGMIFMGFDDEIITHKLLSDVLFIPIFIRIDRILIVVSQIGVSSREEFYGAGPGFMSTLITKYKDK
;
A
#
# COMPACT_ATOMS: atom_id res chain seq x y z
N PRO A 1 -16.55 7.88 -8.70
CA PRO A 1 -15.21 7.51 -9.20
C PRO A 1 -15.28 6.22 -10.02
N SER A 2 -14.63 6.16 -11.18
CA SER A 2 -14.50 4.93 -11.99
C SER A 2 -13.02 4.61 -12.18
N PHE A 3 -12.69 3.33 -12.19
CA PHE A 3 -11.33 2.82 -12.35
C PHE A 3 -11.18 2.14 -13.71
N ARG A 4 -10.01 2.27 -14.34
CA ARG A 4 -9.71 1.68 -15.64
C ARG A 4 -8.26 1.20 -15.64
N CYS A 5 -8.00 0.02 -16.18
CA CYS A 5 -6.67 -0.60 -16.26
C CYS A 5 -6.34 -0.88 -17.73
N LEU A 6 -5.22 -0.31 -18.19
CA LEU A 6 -4.69 -0.47 -19.54
C LEU A 6 -3.37 -1.24 -19.46
N CYS A 7 -3.26 -2.34 -20.19
CA CYS A 7 -2.04 -3.14 -20.22
C CYS A 7 -1.95 -3.89 -21.55
N ASP A 8 -0.84 -3.74 -22.27
CA ASP A 8 -0.56 -4.47 -23.52
C ASP A 8 -1.74 -4.46 -24.54
N GLY A 9 -2.33 -3.27 -24.76
CA GLY A 9 -3.48 -3.09 -25.65
C GLY A 9 -4.82 -3.62 -25.13
N ARG A 10 -4.86 -4.20 -23.92
CA ARG A 10 -6.09 -4.58 -23.22
C ARG A 10 -6.62 -3.46 -22.36
N ASP A 11 -7.93 -3.43 -22.22
CA ASP A 11 -8.66 -2.40 -21.48
C ASP A 11 -9.77 -3.03 -20.65
N SER A 12 -9.75 -2.77 -19.33
CA SER A 12 -10.81 -3.23 -18.43
C SER A 12 -12.16 -2.53 -18.67
N GLY A 13 -12.16 -1.42 -19.41
CA GLY A 13 -13.26 -0.46 -19.38
C GLY A 13 -13.43 0.19 -17.99
N ASN A 14 -14.52 0.92 -17.81
CA ASN A 14 -14.85 1.56 -16.54
C ASN A 14 -15.35 0.53 -15.52
N GLN A 15 -14.64 0.41 -14.40
CA GLN A 15 -14.96 -0.48 -13.29
C GLN A 15 -15.24 0.30 -12.01
N GLN A 16 -15.97 -0.33 -11.09
CA GLN A 16 -16.35 0.29 -9.82
C GLN A 16 -15.21 0.31 -8.79
N THR A 17 -14.23 -0.59 -8.91
CA THR A 17 -13.07 -0.67 -8.02
C THR A 17 -11.77 -0.87 -8.81
N ALA A 18 -10.64 -0.47 -8.24
CA ALA A 18 -9.32 -0.71 -8.82
C ALA A 18 -9.03 -2.20 -9.00
N SER A 19 -9.39 -3.04 -8.00
CA SER A 19 -9.21 -4.49 -8.09
C SER A 19 -10.05 -5.11 -9.21
N ALA A 20 -11.27 -4.61 -9.45
CA ALA A 20 -12.09 -5.06 -10.58
C ALA A 20 -11.48 -4.69 -11.94
N ALA A 21 -10.90 -3.49 -12.06
CA ALA A 21 -10.16 -3.07 -13.25
C ALA A 21 -8.96 -4.00 -13.53
N ILE A 22 -8.12 -4.23 -12.52
CA ILE A 22 -6.94 -5.09 -12.65
C ILE A 22 -7.35 -6.54 -12.95
N ASN A 23 -8.33 -7.09 -12.22
CA ASN A 23 -8.82 -8.45 -12.44
C ASN A 23 -9.34 -8.65 -13.86
N ASN A 24 -10.10 -7.69 -14.39
CA ASN A 24 -10.64 -7.79 -15.73
C ASN A 24 -9.52 -7.84 -16.78
N THR A 25 -8.58 -6.90 -16.72
CA THR A 25 -7.43 -6.87 -17.63
C THR A 25 -6.56 -8.13 -17.48
N TYR A 26 -6.33 -8.61 -16.26
CA TYR A 26 -5.58 -9.85 -16.00
C TYR A 26 -6.24 -11.06 -16.67
N LYS A 27 -7.57 -11.20 -16.53
CA LYS A 27 -8.34 -12.26 -17.19
C LYS A 27 -8.24 -12.18 -18.72
N GLN A 28 -8.23 -10.97 -19.30
CA GLN A 28 -8.06 -10.78 -20.74
C GLN A 28 -6.67 -11.19 -21.25
N ILE A 29 -5.61 -11.00 -20.45
CA ILE A 29 -4.23 -11.33 -20.83
C ILE A 29 -3.96 -12.83 -20.67
N PHE A 30 -4.29 -13.39 -19.50
CA PHE A 30 -3.89 -14.74 -19.13
C PHE A 30 -4.97 -15.79 -19.39
N ASN A 31 -6.17 -15.38 -19.82
CA ASN A 31 -7.32 -16.26 -20.08
C ASN A 31 -7.62 -17.24 -18.93
N ASN A 32 -7.34 -16.83 -17.69
CA ASN A 32 -7.51 -17.63 -16.49
C ASN A 32 -8.71 -17.13 -15.67
N LYS A 33 -9.32 -18.01 -14.87
CA LYS A 33 -10.41 -17.68 -13.93
C LYS A 33 -9.89 -17.19 -12.58
N THR A 34 -8.62 -17.39 -12.25
CA THR A 34 -8.03 -16.92 -10.99
C THR A 34 -8.03 -15.41 -10.90
N GLU A 35 -8.36 -14.91 -9.71
CA GLU A 35 -8.32 -13.49 -9.40
C GLU A 35 -6.90 -13.06 -9.04
N TYR A 36 -6.60 -11.80 -9.31
CA TYR A 36 -5.39 -11.09 -8.95
C TYR A 36 -5.25 -11.06 -7.42
N SER A 37 -4.33 -11.88 -6.90
CA SER A 37 -3.81 -11.71 -5.55
C SER A 37 -2.72 -10.65 -5.59
N GLY A 38 -3.11 -9.39 -5.43
CA GLY A 38 -2.23 -8.28 -5.76
C GLY A 38 -0.90 -8.25 -5.04
N MET A 39 -0.85 -8.74 -3.80
CA MET A 39 0.41 -8.82 -3.06
C MET A 39 1.38 -9.86 -3.63
N ILE A 40 0.88 -11.03 -4.02
CA ILE A 40 1.70 -12.11 -4.58
C ILE A 40 2.22 -11.73 -5.97
N PHE A 41 1.37 -11.11 -6.81
CA PHE A 41 1.81 -10.72 -8.15
C PHE A 41 2.81 -9.55 -8.13
N MET A 42 2.68 -8.61 -7.19
CA MET A 42 3.66 -7.53 -7.02
C MET A 42 5.00 -8.03 -6.46
N GLY A 43 5.13 -9.33 -6.17
CA GLY A 43 6.37 -9.91 -5.64
C GLY A 43 6.67 -9.41 -4.23
N PHE A 44 5.65 -9.05 -3.44
CA PHE A 44 5.88 -8.66 -2.04
C PHE A 44 6.26 -9.84 -1.15
N ASP A 45 6.16 -11.07 -1.68
CA ASP A 45 6.72 -12.29 -1.11
C ASP A 45 8.15 -12.58 -1.60
N ASP A 46 8.64 -11.86 -2.61
CA ASP A 46 10.02 -11.92 -3.09
C ASP A 46 10.88 -10.87 -2.39
N GLU A 47 11.93 -11.32 -1.70
CA GLU A 47 12.81 -10.46 -0.91
C GLU A 47 13.57 -9.45 -1.78
N ILE A 48 13.96 -9.81 -3.01
CA ILE A 48 14.70 -8.95 -3.93
C ILE A 48 13.80 -7.83 -4.42
N ILE A 49 12.56 -8.16 -4.81
CA ILE A 49 11.57 -7.17 -5.25
C ILE A 49 11.22 -6.24 -4.09
N THR A 50 11.00 -6.80 -2.90
CA THR A 50 10.70 -6.02 -1.68
C THR A 50 11.85 -5.07 -1.32
N HIS A 51 13.10 -5.54 -1.34
CA HIS A 51 14.27 -4.69 -1.07
C HIS A 51 14.39 -3.56 -2.10
N LYS A 52 14.14 -3.84 -3.38
CA LYS A 52 14.22 -2.83 -4.43
C LYS A 52 13.09 -1.80 -4.35
N LEU A 53 11.92 -2.18 -3.89
CA LEU A 53 10.82 -1.24 -3.64
C LEU A 53 11.07 -0.38 -2.40
N LEU A 54 11.80 -0.89 -1.41
CA LEU A 54 12.13 -0.17 -0.19
C LEU A 54 13.39 0.70 -0.32
N SER A 55 14.22 0.53 -1.36
CA SER A 55 15.53 1.19 -1.45
C SER A 55 15.46 2.72 -1.49
N ASP A 56 14.37 3.29 -2.02
CA ASP A 56 14.13 4.74 -2.10
C ASP A 56 13.09 5.23 -1.08
N VAL A 57 12.62 4.35 -0.19
CA VAL A 57 11.65 4.70 0.86
C VAL A 57 12.40 5.27 2.06
N LEU A 58 12.39 6.60 2.18
CA LEU A 58 13.05 7.31 3.28
C LEU A 58 12.44 7.00 4.66
N PHE A 59 11.17 6.61 4.71
CA PHE A 59 10.46 6.28 5.94
C PHE A 59 9.28 5.35 5.67
N ILE A 60 9.16 4.28 6.45
CA ILE A 60 8.02 3.36 6.39
C ILE A 60 7.02 3.79 7.48
N PRO A 61 5.77 4.15 7.13
CA PRO A 61 4.77 4.53 8.12
C PRO A 61 4.52 3.44 9.15
N ILE A 62 4.44 3.85 10.43
CA ILE A 62 4.14 2.95 11.53
C ILE A 62 2.65 3.02 11.82
N PHE A 63 2.01 1.85 11.83
CA PHE A 63 0.59 1.71 12.12
C PHE A 63 0.40 1.15 13.52
N ILE A 64 -0.20 1.96 14.41
CA ILE A 64 -0.49 1.57 15.79
C ILE A 64 -2.00 1.53 15.95
N ARG A 65 -2.55 0.37 16.30
CA ARG A 65 -3.99 0.22 16.54
C ARG A 65 -4.29 0.20 18.03
N ILE A 66 -5.11 1.14 18.48
CA ILE A 66 -5.63 1.22 19.85
C ILE A 66 -7.15 1.23 19.76
N ASP A 67 -7.79 0.15 20.19
CA ASP A 67 -9.24 -0.07 20.05
C ASP A 67 -9.77 0.18 18.63
N ARG A 68 -10.50 1.28 18.44
CA ARG A 68 -11.13 1.71 17.18
C ARG A 68 -10.34 2.80 16.45
N ILE A 69 -9.21 3.22 17.02
CA ILE A 69 -8.36 4.26 16.48
C ILE A 69 -7.14 3.59 15.84
N LEU A 70 -6.90 3.94 14.59
CA LEU A 70 -5.66 3.64 13.88
C LEU A 70 -4.82 4.91 13.86
N ILE A 71 -3.68 4.88 14.55
CA ILE A 71 -2.68 5.93 14.52
C ILE A 71 -1.69 5.59 13.41
N VAL A 72 -1.53 6.51 12.47
CA VAL A 72 -0.54 6.41 11.39
C VAL A 72 0.55 7.42 11.70
N VAL A 73 1.74 6.95 12.06
CA VAL A 73 2.93 7.80 12.21
C VAL A 73 3.63 7.83 10.85
N SER A 74 3.69 8.99 10.23
CA SER A 74 4.23 9.21 8.87
C SER A 74 5.60 9.88 8.86
N GLN A 75 6.08 10.34 10.02
CA GLN A 75 7.44 10.87 10.18
C GLN A 75 7.86 10.78 11.65
N ILE A 76 9.14 10.51 11.88
CA ILE A 76 9.80 10.61 13.19
C ILE A 76 10.87 11.70 13.09
N GLY A 77 11.08 12.46 14.16
CA GLY A 77 12.16 13.44 14.25
C GLY A 77 13.53 12.78 14.09
N VAL A 78 14.50 13.55 13.63
CA VAL A 78 15.88 13.09 13.44
C VAL A 78 16.76 13.65 14.56
N SER A 79 17.69 12.85 15.07
CA SER A 79 18.68 13.22 16.06
C SER A 79 20.06 12.70 15.67
N SER A 80 21.11 13.29 16.24
CA SER A 80 22.47 12.78 16.17
C SER A 80 22.76 11.64 17.16
N ARG A 81 21.77 11.22 17.97
CA ARG A 81 21.95 10.13 18.94
C ARG A 81 21.93 8.77 18.25
N GLU A 82 23.09 8.13 18.18
CA GLU A 82 23.25 6.80 17.59
C GLU A 82 22.50 5.70 18.37
N GLU A 83 22.31 5.87 19.68
CA GLU A 83 21.54 4.95 20.54
C GLU A 83 20.10 4.71 20.04
N PHE A 84 19.55 5.65 19.28
CA PHE A 84 18.21 5.59 18.70
C PHE A 84 18.23 5.44 17.17
N TYR A 85 19.35 4.99 16.59
CA TYR A 85 19.53 4.88 15.13
C TYR A 85 19.21 6.19 14.38
N GLY A 86 19.55 7.32 15.00
CA GLY A 86 19.27 8.65 14.44
C GLY A 86 17.82 9.14 14.63
N ALA A 87 16.97 8.40 15.36
CA ALA A 87 15.65 8.89 15.74
C ALA A 87 15.74 9.94 16.86
N GLY A 88 14.86 10.93 16.79
CA GLY A 88 14.84 12.08 17.68
C GLY A 88 13.44 12.51 18.10
N PRO A 89 13.34 13.52 18.97
CA PRO A 89 12.07 14.07 19.40
C PRO A 89 11.24 14.63 18.24
N GLY A 90 9.92 14.44 18.33
CA GLY A 90 8.95 14.91 17.33
C GLY A 90 8.45 13.78 16.43
N PHE A 91 7.20 13.89 15.99
CA PHE A 91 6.62 13.00 15.01
C PHE A 91 5.47 13.69 14.27
N MET A 92 5.15 13.20 13.07
CA MET A 92 3.93 13.54 12.36
C MET A 92 3.00 12.34 12.40
N SER A 93 1.76 12.54 12.85
CA SER A 93 0.77 11.47 12.89
C SER A 93 -0.62 11.90 12.44
N THR A 94 -1.34 10.95 11.85
CA THR A 94 -2.76 11.06 11.55
C THR A 94 -3.55 10.04 12.35
N LEU A 95 -4.70 10.46 12.88
CA LEU A 95 -5.65 9.60 13.58
C LEU A 95 -6.79 9.23 12.64
N ILE A 96 -6.96 7.93 12.40
CA ILE A 96 -8.07 7.40 11.60
C ILE A 96 -9.01 6.68 12.55
N THR A 97 -10.24 7.16 12.65
CA THR A 97 -11.31 6.53 13.42
C THR A 97 -12.49 6.24 12.51
N LYS A 98 -13.12 5.09 12.68
CA LYS A 98 -14.40 4.80 12.04
C LYS A 98 -15.49 5.25 13.01
N TYR A 99 -16.12 6.39 12.72
CA TYR A 99 -17.36 6.75 13.37
C TYR A 99 -18.39 5.66 13.06
N LYS A 100 -19.06 5.12 14.08
CA LYS A 100 -20.20 4.24 13.86
C LYS A 100 -21.32 5.13 13.35
N ASP A 101 -21.51 5.17 12.04
CA ASP A 101 -22.81 5.53 11.51
C ASP A 101 -23.82 4.50 12.05
N LYS A 102 -24.91 5.04 12.59
CA LYS A 102 -26.05 4.29 13.12
C LYS A 102 -26.82 3.65 11.95
#